data_AF-I0JPV3-F1
#
_entry.id   AF-I0JPV3-F1
#
_cell.length_a   1.000
_cell.length_b   1.000
_cell.length_c   1.000
_cell.angle_alpha   90.00
_cell.angle_beta   90.00
_cell.angle_gamma   90.00
#
_symmetry.space_group_name_H-M   'P 1'
#
loop_
_entity.id
_entity.type
_entity.pdbx_description
1 polymer ?
#
loop_
_entity_poly.entity_id
_entity_poly.type
_entity_poly.pdbx_seq_one_letter_code
_entity_poly.pdbx_strand_id
1 'polypeptide(L)' 'MKLMNQVIDMTVVATFSVMFAGYALFVYPFEKMNEKMSTEVKEKKLKYTPTITEG' A
#
# COMPACT_ATOMS: atom_id res chain seq x y z
N MET A 1 28.39 -20.84 -13.40
CA MET A 1 28.11 -19.57 -12.68
C MET A 1 26.83 -18.87 -13.15
N LYS A 2 26.54 -18.74 -14.47
CA LYS A 2 25.31 -18.09 -14.98
C LYS A 2 23.98 -18.67 -14.45
N LEU A 3 23.83 -19.99 -14.44
CA LEU A 3 22.62 -20.66 -13.95
C LEU A 3 22.41 -20.51 -12.44
N MET A 4 23.50 -20.52 -11.66
CA MET A 4 23.42 -20.40 -10.21
C MET A 4 22.97 -18.99 -9.79
N ASN A 5 23.47 -17.96 -10.47
CA ASN A 5 23.02 -16.58 -10.26
C ASN A 5 21.54 -16.42 -10.64
N GLN A 6 21.11 -17.01 -11.75
CA GLN A 6 19.71 -16.94 -12.19
C GLN A 6 18.74 -17.59 -11.19
N VAL A 7 19.14 -18.69 -10.55
CA VAL A 7 18.33 -19.35 -9.50
C VAL A 7 18.24 -18.47 -8.25
N ILE A 8 19.33 -17.80 -7.88
CA ILE A 8 19.34 -16.86 -6.75
C ILE A 8 18.42 -15.67 -7.04
N ASP A 9 18.53 -15.05 -8.22
CA ASP A 9 17.71 -13.92 -8.63
C ASP A 9 16.21 -14.30 -8.63
N MET A 10 15.87 -15.47 -9.16
CA MET A 10 14.49 -15.97 -9.17
C MET A 10 13.95 -16.18 -7.74
N THR A 11 14.78 -16.72 -6.84
CA THR A 11 14.38 -16.96 -5.44
C THR A 11 14.15 -15.65 -4.69
N VAL A 12 15.01 -14.66 -4.92
CA VAL A 12 14.87 -13.32 -4.35
C VAL A 12 13.58 -12.67 -4.84
N VAL A 13 13.36 -12.65 -6.16
CA VAL A 13 12.14 -12.07 -6.75
C VAL A 13 10.88 -12.76 -6.25
N ALA A 14 10.87 -14.10 -6.19
CA ALA A 14 9.73 -14.86 -5.69
C ALA A 14 9.44 -14.54 -4.22
N THR A 15 10.47 -14.46 -3.38
CA THR A 15 10.32 -14.15 -1.95
C THR A 15 9.73 -12.76 -1.75
N PHE A 16 10.28 -11.74 -2.41
CA PHE A 16 9.76 -10.38 -2.32
C PHE A 16 8.33 -10.25 -2.88
N SER A 17 8.02 -10.99 -3.94
CA SER A 17 6.69 -10.99 -4.54
C SER A 17 5.63 -11.57 -3.58
N VAL A 18 5.95 -12.67 -2.89
CA VAL A 18 5.05 -13.28 -1.89
C VAL A 18 4.88 -12.36 -0.68
N MET A 19 5.97 -11.78 -0.17
CA MET A 19 5.89 -10.83 0.94
C MET A 19 5.06 -9.60 0.58
N PHE A 20 5.25 -9.06 -0.63
CA PHE A 20 4.47 -7.94 -1.15
C PHE A 20 2.98 -8.28 -1.25
N ALA A 21 2.65 -9.42 -1.86
CA ALA A 21 1.26 -9.86 -1.99
C ALA A 21 0.60 -10.07 -0.62
N GLY A 22 1.32 -10.67 0.33
CA GLY A 22 0.84 -10.83 1.71
C GLY A 22 0.56 -9.48 2.39
N TYR A 23 1.50 -8.54 2.31
CA TYR A 23 1.30 -7.19 2.86
C TYR A 23 0.11 -6.47 2.19
N ALA A 24 0.01 -6.53 0.86
CA ALA A 24 -1.05 -5.87 0.10
C ALA A 24 -2.44 -6.40 0.42
N LEU A 25 -2.59 -7.70 0.67
CA LEU A 25 -3.88 -8.33 0.95
C LEU A 25 -4.28 -8.26 2.42
N PHE A 26 -3.32 -8.37 3.34
CA PHE A 26 -3.62 -8.56 4.77
C PHE A 26 -3.24 -7.39 5.67
N VAL A 27 -2.36 -6.49 5.25
CA VAL A 27 -1.87 -5.39 6.10
C VAL A 27 -2.35 -4.04 5.57
N TYR A 28 -2.11 -3.79 4.28
CA TYR A 28 -2.47 -2.53 3.62
C TYR A 28 -3.95 -2.13 3.77
N PRO A 29 -4.94 -3.05 3.65
CA PRO A 29 -6.34 -2.67 3.81
C PRO A 29 -6.66 -2.15 5.22
N PHE A 30 -6.03 -2.73 6.25
CA PHE A 30 -6.23 -2.32 7.64
C PHE A 30 -5.50 -1.02 7.95
N GLU A 31 -4.27 -0.85 7.46
CA GLU A 31 -3.55 0.43 7.57
C GLU A 31 -4.34 1.55 6.88
N LYS A 32 -4.85 1.31 5.67
CA LYS A 32 -5.65 2.29 4.93
C LYS A 32 -6.99 2.58 5.61
N MET A 33 -7.62 1.58 6.22
CA MET A 33 -8.83 1.78 7.00
C MET A 33 -8.57 2.65 8.23
N ASN A 34 -7.50 2.36 8.98
CA ASN A 34 -7.09 3.16 10.13
C ASN A 34 -6.71 4.60 9.74
N GLU A 35 -6.00 4.78 8.62
CA GLU A 35 -5.67 6.12 8.08
C GLU A 35 -6.94 6.91 7.73
N LYS A 36 -7.96 6.26 7.13
CA LYS A 36 -9.24 6.91 6.82
C LYS A 36 -10.09 7.19 8.06
N MET A 37 -9.93 6.41 9.13
CA MET A 37 -10.65 6.57 10.40
C MET A 37 -9.99 7.58 11.34
N SER A 38 -8.71 7.90 11.14
CA SER A 38 -8.01 8.93 11.89
C SER A 38 -8.69 10.30 11.75
N THR A 39 -9.05 10.90 12.88
CA THR A 39 -9.73 12.19 12.98
C THR A 39 -8.95 13.31 12.28
N GLU A 40 -7.61 13.28 12.36
CA GLU A 40 -6.74 14.26 11.68
C GLU A 40 -6.87 14.22 10.15
N VAL A 41 -7.06 13.03 9.56
CA VAL A 41 -7.18 12.88 8.11
C VAL A 41 -8.56 13.33 7.64
N LYS A 42 -9.62 13.10 8.43
CA LYS A 42 -10.95 13.66 8.16
C LYS A 42 -10.93 15.19 8.20
N GLU A 43 -10.32 15.80 9.21
CA GLU A 43 -10.24 17.25 9.34
C GLU A 43 -9.40 17.90 8.23
N LYS A 44 -8.27 17.30 7.86
CA LYS A 44 -7.44 17.80 6.76
C LYS A 44 -8.14 17.61 5.41
N LYS A 45 -8.82 16.49 5.16
CA LYS A 45 -9.63 16.31 3.94
C LYS A 45 -10.77 17.32 3.87
N LEU A 46 -11.45 17.62 4.97
CA LEU A 46 -12.49 18.66 5.02
C LEU A 46 -11.96 20.06 4.67
N LYS A 47 -10.72 20.40 5.07
CA LYS A 47 -10.10 21.69 4.73
C LYS A 47 -9.72 21.85 3.24
N TYR A 48 -9.42 20.76 2.54
CA TYR A 48 -8.96 20.80 1.15
C TYR A 48 -9.97 20.21 0.14
N THR A 49 -11.14 19.75 0.61
CA THR A 49 -12.22 19.40 -0.31
C THR A 49 -12.72 20.70 -0.91
N PRO A 50 -12.70 20.88 -2.26
CA PRO A 50 -13.29 22.06 -2.85
C PRO A 50 -14.76 22.06 -2.43
N THR A 51 -15.18 23.08 -1.68
CA THR A 51 -16.59 23.37 -1.49
C THR A 51 -17.15 23.58 -2.88
N ILE A 52 -17.82 22.55 -3.42
CA ILE A 52 -18.63 22.71 -4.61
C ILE A 52 -19.73 23.66 -4.16
N THR A 53 -19.56 24.94 -4.45
CA THR A 53 -20.62 25.93 -4.39
C THR A 53 -21.62 25.52 -5.45
N GLU A 54 -22.54 24.64 -5.09
CA GLU A 54 -23.76 24.42 -5.87
C GLU A 54 -24.58 25.71 -5.78
N GLY A 55 -24.86 26.29 -6.95
CA GLY A 55 -26.05 27.09 -7.29
C GLY A 55 -26.42 28.25 -6.39
#